data_AF-A0A7C4G7K7-F1
#
_entry.id   AF-A0A7C4G7K7-F1
#
_cell.length_a   1.000
_cell.length_b   1.000
_cell.length_c   1.000
_cell.angle_alpha   90.00
_cell.angle_beta   90.00
_cell.angle_gamma   90.00
#
_symmetry.space_group_name_H-M   'P 1'
#
loop_
_entity.id
_entity.type
_entity.pdbx_description
1 polymer ?
#
loop_
_entity_poly.entity_id
_entity_poly.type
_entity_poly.pdbx_seq_one_letter_code
_entity_poly.pdbx_strand_id
1 'polypeptide(L)'
;MEDTVEPRSSRPAYSGRRSRRLACGEPQEGAARLRPAFSRRESEQDGPDFWRDYGCRRFFVTRLPGGAGRAGWSYAGNNMLLLTESDVIDLLPMGKAIELTREAFFGLARGNSQNQPRRRLAAASGAILHQLAGAHGRYFGAKIYSTHVRHGAWFLVLLYEAATGRPRALFEANHLGRIRTGAASGVATDLLAASGSRVLGVIGSGFQALGQVEAIRAVRPIERIRVWSRNEERRRRFAEECAQRFTVVCEAAGSAREAVEGADIIVTATFAKDPVLEADWVAPGAHINAVGSNNPQRRELPAGLLERAAVIAVDSLDQAVLEAGDLLLWKGQEFRQAPNVTELATLLSKGPERRAAHGITVFKSVGLGVEDIAVAEFVYEQALSQGIGIPLPLFQS
;
A
#
# COMPACT_ATOMS: atom_id res chain seq x y z
N MET A 1 66.00 34.30 -44.71
CA MET A 1 64.92 35.26 -44.98
C MET A 1 63.60 34.57 -44.67
N GLU A 2 63.27 34.30 -43.40
CA GLU A 2 63.15 35.23 -42.23
C GLU A 2 61.86 36.07 -42.31
N ASP A 3 61.15 36.35 -41.21
CA ASP A 3 61.06 35.61 -39.94
C ASP A 3 59.82 36.02 -39.13
N THR A 4 59.63 35.32 -38.02
CA THR A 4 58.91 35.59 -36.76
C THR A 4 58.39 37.01 -36.37
N VAL A 5 57.51 37.01 -35.35
CA VAL A 5 57.37 37.97 -34.20
C VAL A 5 56.29 39.09 -34.25
N GLU A 6 55.54 39.22 -33.13
CA GLU A 6 54.64 40.35 -32.76
C GLU A 6 55.44 41.60 -32.29
N PRO A 7 54.83 42.80 -32.16
CA PRO A 7 54.53 43.23 -30.78
C PRO A 7 53.33 44.19 -30.54
N ARG A 8 52.82 44.10 -29.31
CA ARG A 8 52.37 45.14 -28.33
C ARG A 8 52.51 46.64 -28.75
N SER A 9 51.70 47.59 -28.27
CA SER A 9 51.12 47.76 -26.92
C SER A 9 49.94 48.76 -26.87
N SER A 10 49.20 48.93 -25.75
CA SER A 10 49.58 49.91 -24.71
C SER A 10 48.71 49.83 -23.42
N ARG A 11 49.24 50.37 -22.29
CA ARG A 11 48.59 50.63 -20.99
C ARG A 11 49.32 51.76 -20.25
N PRO A 12 48.66 52.53 -19.37
CA PRO A 12 48.97 52.53 -17.91
C PRO A 12 47.76 52.01 -17.07
N ALA A 13 47.79 51.55 -15.80
CA ALA A 13 48.58 51.82 -14.57
C ALA A 13 48.13 53.10 -13.80
N TYR A 14 48.11 53.21 -12.45
CA TYR A 14 48.48 52.35 -11.28
C TYR A 14 47.79 52.91 -9.99
N SER A 15 47.72 52.34 -8.77
CA SER A 15 48.21 51.08 -8.12
C SER A 15 47.08 50.42 -7.27
N GLY A 16 47.06 50.03 -5.97
CA GLY A 16 47.94 49.98 -4.77
C GLY A 16 47.27 50.62 -3.52
N ARG A 17 47.40 50.20 -2.23
CA ARG A 17 48.07 49.10 -1.48
C ARG A 17 47.26 48.80 -0.17
N ARG A 18 46.95 47.57 0.27
CA ARG A 18 47.73 46.52 1.00
C ARG A 18 48.21 46.82 2.45
N SER A 19 47.78 45.98 3.42
CA SER A 19 48.46 45.45 4.65
C SER A 19 47.49 45.36 5.87
N ARG A 20 47.64 44.50 6.90
CA ARG A 20 48.57 43.38 7.20
C ARG A 20 47.87 42.28 8.08
N ARG A 21 48.60 41.23 8.50
CA ARG A 21 48.09 40.02 9.20
C ARG A 21 47.91 40.17 10.73
N LEU A 22 47.11 39.28 11.33
CA LEU A 22 47.45 38.51 12.56
C LEU A 22 46.94 37.06 12.42
N ALA A 23 47.24 36.15 13.36
CA ALA A 23 47.08 34.69 13.20
C ALA A 23 46.77 33.94 14.53
N CYS A 24 46.91 32.60 14.51
CA CYS A 24 46.63 31.59 15.55
C CYS A 24 45.17 31.09 15.61
N GLY A 25 44.89 29.78 15.67
CA GLY A 25 45.80 28.63 15.56
C GLY A 25 45.06 27.26 15.54
N GLU A 26 45.75 26.20 15.10
CA GLU A 26 45.29 24.80 15.16
C GLU A 26 45.62 24.15 16.53
N PRO A 27 44.97 23.02 16.85
CA PRO A 27 45.67 21.88 17.45
C PRO A 27 45.61 20.62 16.56
N GLN A 28 46.59 19.74 16.73
CA GLN A 28 46.84 18.58 15.87
C GLN A 28 46.07 17.30 16.26
N GLU A 29 46.28 16.27 15.44
CA GLU A 29 45.70 14.93 15.45
C GLU A 29 45.67 14.22 16.82
N GLY A 30 44.53 13.57 17.11
CA GLY A 30 44.37 12.60 18.19
C GLY A 30 43.55 11.40 17.71
N ALA A 31 44.16 10.22 17.58
CA ALA A 31 43.54 9.10 16.89
C ALA A 31 42.54 8.31 17.76
N ALA A 32 41.26 8.30 17.36
CA ALA A 32 40.24 7.43 17.95
C ALA A 32 39.27 6.88 16.88
N ARG A 33 39.61 5.73 16.27
CA ARG A 33 38.69 5.00 15.37
C ARG A 33 37.60 4.29 16.17
N LEU A 34 36.57 5.04 16.59
CA LEU A 34 35.37 4.47 17.23
C LEU A 34 34.52 3.69 16.21
N ARG A 35 34.93 2.44 15.95
CA ARG A 35 34.05 1.42 15.36
C ARG A 35 32.96 1.06 16.38
N PRO A 36 31.66 1.15 16.05
CA PRO A 36 30.63 0.47 16.83
C PRO A 36 30.81 -1.04 16.65
N ALA A 37 31.43 -1.70 17.63
CA ALA A 37 31.60 -3.14 17.65
C ALA A 37 30.28 -3.83 18.03
N PHE A 38 29.30 -3.79 17.12
CA PHE A 38 28.10 -4.63 17.23
C PHE A 38 28.48 -6.09 16.97
N SER A 39 28.90 -6.77 18.04
CA SER A 39 29.07 -8.21 18.05
C SER A 39 27.73 -8.89 17.79
N ARG A 40 27.71 -9.86 16.86
CA ARG A 40 26.57 -10.78 16.77
C ARG A 40 26.51 -11.60 18.05
N ARG A 41 25.39 -11.50 18.75
CA ARG A 41 24.72 -12.67 19.32
C ARG A 41 23.26 -12.61 18.90
N GLU A 42 22.83 -13.56 18.08
CA GLU A 42 21.40 -13.78 17.91
C GLU A 42 20.79 -14.19 19.26
N SER A 43 19.68 -13.55 19.61
CA SER A 43 18.63 -14.17 20.39
C SER A 43 17.36 -14.03 19.55
N GLU A 44 17.02 -15.08 18.80
CA GLU A 44 15.70 -15.18 18.19
C GLU A 44 14.68 -15.28 19.32
N GLN A 45 13.97 -14.18 19.55
CA GLN A 45 12.87 -14.12 20.51
C GLN A 45 11.64 -13.57 19.81
N ASP A 46 10.50 -14.19 20.10
CA ASP A 46 9.29 -14.08 19.32
C ASP A 46 8.76 -12.66 19.17
N GLY A 47 8.38 -12.31 17.93
CA GLY A 47 7.59 -11.13 17.68
C GLY A 47 6.21 -11.28 18.36
N PRO A 48 5.83 -10.40 19.29
CA PRO A 48 4.68 -10.62 20.17
C PRO A 48 3.33 -10.66 19.42
N ASP A 49 2.27 -11.03 20.14
CA ASP A 49 0.92 -11.33 19.65
C ASP A 49 0.11 -10.13 19.13
N PHE A 50 0.66 -9.44 18.13
CA PHE A 50 0.24 -8.16 17.57
C PHE A 50 -1.21 -8.07 17.01
N TRP A 51 -1.93 -9.20 16.88
CA TRP A 51 -3.31 -9.24 16.39
C TRP A 51 -4.27 -10.05 17.30
N ARG A 52 -3.87 -10.47 18.51
CA ARG A 52 -4.70 -11.39 19.32
C ARG A 52 -5.88 -10.74 20.05
N ASP A 53 -5.90 -9.42 20.28
CA ASP A 53 -6.96 -8.75 21.04
C ASP A 53 -7.52 -7.51 20.31
N TYR A 54 -8.12 -7.74 19.14
CA TYR A 54 -9.20 -6.90 18.63
C TYR A 54 -10.55 -7.39 19.16
N GLY A 55 -10.60 -7.78 20.45
CA GLY A 55 -11.86 -7.94 21.15
C GLY A 55 -12.61 -6.63 21.10
N CYS A 56 -13.82 -6.62 20.53
CA CYS A 56 -14.66 -5.44 20.45
C CYS A 56 -15.04 -4.99 21.86
N ARG A 57 -14.21 -4.13 22.47
CA ARG A 57 -14.58 -3.34 23.63
C ARG A 57 -15.66 -2.39 23.18
N ARG A 58 -16.92 -2.83 23.32
CA ARG A 58 -18.09 -1.97 23.33
C ARG A 58 -17.87 -0.89 24.38
N PHE A 59 -17.31 0.24 23.94
CA PHE A 59 -17.67 1.51 24.51
C PHE A 59 -19.19 1.60 24.35
N PHE A 60 -19.89 1.45 25.47
CA PHE A 60 -21.31 1.77 25.54
C PHE A 60 -21.45 3.29 25.42
N VAL A 61 -21.31 3.79 24.18
CA VAL A 61 -22.05 4.98 23.76
C VAL A 61 -23.50 4.61 23.94
N THR A 62 -24.10 5.10 25.01
CA THR A 62 -25.46 4.74 25.41
C THR A 62 -26.41 5.13 24.30
N ARG A 63 -26.89 4.15 23.53
CA ARG A 63 -27.83 4.36 22.43
C ARG A 63 -29.07 5.01 23.02
N LEU A 64 -29.22 6.33 22.81
CA LEU A 64 -30.32 7.10 23.38
C LEU A 64 -31.64 6.43 22.98
N PRO A 65 -32.59 6.25 23.92
CA PRO A 65 -33.77 5.42 23.69
C PRO A 65 -34.59 5.99 22.53
N GLY A 66 -34.98 5.11 21.60
CA GLY A 66 -35.64 5.49 20.36
C GLY A 66 -37.03 6.08 20.59
N GLY A 67 -37.11 7.41 20.69
CA GLY A 67 -38.37 8.14 20.63
C GLY A 67 -38.96 8.07 19.22
N ALA A 68 -40.18 7.57 19.10
CA ALA A 68 -40.87 7.46 17.81
C ALA A 68 -41.31 8.85 17.32
N GLY A 69 -40.49 9.48 16.46
CA GLY A 69 -40.78 10.78 15.86
C GLY A 69 -40.30 10.86 14.42
N ARG A 70 -41.21 10.71 13.45
CA ARG A 70 -40.93 10.96 12.02
C ARG A 70 -40.94 12.47 11.72
N ALA A 71 -39.96 13.19 12.27
CA ALA A 71 -39.63 14.55 11.86
C ALA A 71 -38.62 14.52 10.70
N GLY A 72 -38.77 15.41 9.72
CA GLY A 72 -37.94 15.41 8.52
C GLY A 72 -36.50 15.84 8.80
N TRP A 73 -35.54 14.94 8.56
CA TRP A 73 -34.11 15.27 8.59
C TRP A 73 -33.71 16.01 7.31
N SER A 74 -33.73 17.34 7.34
CA SER A 74 -33.13 18.16 6.29
C SER A 74 -31.61 18.10 6.40
N TYR A 75 -30.97 17.23 5.62
CA TYR A 75 -29.50 17.07 5.54
C TYR A 75 -28.78 18.25 4.83
N ALA A 76 -29.24 19.48 5.07
CA ALA A 76 -28.63 20.74 4.63
C ALA A 76 -27.50 21.22 5.58
N GLY A 77 -26.99 20.35 6.44
CA GLY A 77 -25.96 20.68 7.43
C GLY A 77 -24.56 20.72 6.83
N ASN A 78 -23.83 21.83 7.03
CA ASN A 78 -22.42 21.98 6.64
C ASN A 78 -21.43 21.12 7.47
N ASN A 79 -21.93 20.20 8.31
CA ASN A 79 -21.12 19.46 9.27
C ASN A 79 -20.24 18.40 8.59
N MET A 80 -19.03 18.24 9.09
CA MET A 80 -18.16 17.10 8.79
C MET A 80 -18.70 15.85 9.50
N LEU A 81 -18.66 14.68 8.86
CA LEU A 81 -19.04 13.41 9.52
C LEU A 81 -17.82 12.66 10.05
N LEU A 82 -17.94 12.07 11.23
CA LEU A 82 -17.09 10.96 11.67
C LEU A 82 -17.78 9.65 11.27
N LEU A 83 -17.06 8.79 10.54
CA LEU A 83 -17.50 7.47 10.13
C LEU A 83 -16.59 6.41 10.78
N THR A 84 -17.20 5.51 11.53
CA THR A 84 -16.53 4.47 12.33
C THR A 84 -16.20 3.24 11.50
N GLU A 85 -15.40 2.33 12.06
CA GLU A 85 -15.13 1.02 11.43
C GLU A 85 -16.43 0.25 11.13
N SER A 86 -17.48 0.37 11.96
CA SER A 86 -18.78 -0.27 11.71
C SER A 86 -19.50 0.36 10.51
N ASP A 87 -19.55 1.70 10.44
CA ASP A 87 -20.17 2.40 9.32
C ASP A 87 -19.45 2.04 7.99
N VAL A 88 -18.13 1.88 8.01
CA VAL A 88 -17.35 1.42 6.85
C VAL A 88 -17.61 -0.06 6.53
N ILE A 89 -17.70 -0.94 7.52
CA ILE A 89 -18.02 -2.38 7.35
C ILE A 89 -19.38 -2.54 6.67
N ASP A 90 -20.40 -1.84 7.17
CA ASP A 90 -21.79 -2.00 6.74
C ASP A 90 -22.05 -1.35 5.36
N LEU A 91 -21.24 -0.35 4.97
CA LEU A 91 -21.42 0.42 3.72
C LEU A 91 -20.46 0.05 2.57
N LEU A 92 -19.34 -0.65 2.80
CA LEU A 92 -18.32 -0.90 1.76
C LEU A 92 -18.17 -2.39 1.37
N PRO A 93 -19.07 -2.95 0.54
CA PRO A 93 -18.92 -4.31 0.03
C PRO A 93 -17.75 -4.41 -0.97
N MET A 94 -16.98 -5.50 -0.89
CA MET A 94 -15.76 -5.70 -1.70
C MET A 94 -15.98 -5.55 -3.21
N GLY A 95 -17.10 -6.05 -3.75
CA GLY A 95 -17.41 -5.91 -5.18
C GLY A 95 -17.44 -4.44 -5.64
N LYS A 96 -18.09 -3.57 -4.86
CA LYS A 96 -18.12 -2.13 -5.17
C LYS A 96 -16.76 -1.46 -4.96
N ALA A 97 -15.98 -1.91 -3.97
CA ALA A 97 -14.60 -1.45 -3.82
C ALA A 97 -13.71 -1.80 -5.03
N ILE A 98 -13.90 -2.97 -5.66
CA ILE A 98 -13.19 -3.36 -6.90
C ILE A 98 -13.58 -2.46 -8.07
N GLU A 99 -14.86 -2.12 -8.21
CA GLU A 99 -15.33 -1.14 -9.22
C GLU A 99 -14.67 0.23 -9.03
N LEU A 100 -14.79 0.82 -7.84
CA LEU A 100 -14.26 2.14 -7.50
C LEU A 100 -12.72 2.19 -7.64
N THR A 101 -12.04 1.11 -7.26
CA THR A 101 -10.57 1.02 -7.41
C THR A 101 -10.17 0.94 -8.88
N ARG A 102 -10.96 0.27 -9.74
CA ARG A 102 -10.74 0.25 -11.19
C ARG A 102 -11.00 1.63 -11.81
N GLU A 103 -12.06 2.31 -11.38
CA GLU A 103 -12.38 3.68 -11.78
C GLU A 103 -11.26 4.66 -11.38
N ALA A 104 -10.68 4.51 -10.19
CA ALA A 104 -9.53 5.27 -9.72
C ALA A 104 -8.30 5.09 -10.63
N PHE A 105 -7.94 3.84 -10.97
CA PHE A 105 -6.84 3.53 -11.90
C PHE A 105 -7.09 4.00 -13.34
N PHE A 106 -8.33 3.89 -13.86
CA PHE A 106 -8.68 4.47 -15.15
C PHE A 106 -8.59 6.00 -15.13
N GLY A 107 -8.99 6.64 -14.04
CA GLY A 107 -8.84 8.09 -13.87
C GLY A 107 -7.38 8.53 -13.80
N LEU A 108 -6.48 7.76 -13.16
CA LEU A 108 -5.04 8.02 -13.20
C LEU A 108 -4.51 8.01 -14.64
N ALA A 109 -4.82 6.96 -15.41
CA ALA A 109 -4.35 6.84 -16.80
C ALA A 109 -4.92 7.92 -17.74
N ARG A 110 -6.05 8.53 -17.38
CA ARG A 110 -6.67 9.64 -18.13
C ARG A 110 -6.27 11.03 -17.62
N GLY A 111 -5.51 11.14 -16.52
CA GLY A 111 -5.20 12.40 -15.84
C GLY A 111 -6.35 13.01 -15.02
N ASN A 112 -7.46 12.28 -14.88
CA ASN A 112 -8.66 12.71 -14.14
C ASN A 112 -8.62 12.35 -12.64
N SER A 113 -7.73 11.41 -12.24
CA SER A 113 -7.37 11.17 -10.84
C SER A 113 -5.95 11.66 -10.57
N GLN A 114 -5.64 11.97 -9.32
CA GLN A 114 -4.27 12.28 -8.87
C GLN A 114 -3.89 11.44 -7.65
N ASN A 115 -2.60 11.11 -7.51
CA ASN A 115 -2.03 10.43 -6.36
C ASN A 115 -0.75 11.13 -5.90
N GLN A 116 -0.60 11.33 -4.59
CA GLN A 116 0.65 11.79 -3.97
C GLN A 116 1.38 10.59 -3.35
N PRO A 117 2.58 10.22 -3.84
CA PRO A 117 3.36 9.14 -3.27
C PRO A 117 3.65 9.32 -1.77
N ARG A 118 3.57 8.20 -1.03
CA ARG A 118 3.62 8.19 0.44
C ARG A 118 4.87 8.87 1.00
N ARG A 119 4.66 9.80 1.93
CA ARG A 119 5.69 10.41 2.78
C ARG A 119 5.66 9.80 4.17
N ARG A 120 6.83 9.83 4.85
CA ARG A 120 7.02 9.27 6.19
C ARG A 120 7.80 10.25 7.06
N LEU A 121 7.33 10.44 8.29
CA LEU A 121 8.01 11.19 9.35
C LEU A 121 8.26 10.25 10.52
N ALA A 122 9.53 9.99 10.84
CA ALA A 122 9.91 9.17 11.99
C ALA A 122 10.15 10.06 13.22
N ALA A 123 9.47 9.74 14.32
CA ALA A 123 9.69 10.37 15.62
C ALA A 123 10.75 9.59 16.42
N ALA A 124 11.46 10.29 17.32
CA ALA A 124 12.50 9.69 18.17
C ALA A 124 11.99 8.58 19.10
N SER A 125 10.67 8.50 19.34
CA SER A 125 10.01 7.40 20.06
C SER A 125 9.95 6.08 19.28
N GLY A 126 10.33 6.06 18.00
CA GLY A 126 10.13 4.92 17.11
C GLY A 126 8.73 4.83 16.49
N ALA A 127 7.89 5.85 16.69
CA ALA A 127 6.64 6.00 15.95
C ALA A 127 6.94 6.58 14.56
N ILE A 128 6.26 6.08 13.53
CA ILE A 128 6.34 6.62 12.16
C ILE A 128 4.94 7.07 11.76
N LEU A 129 4.82 8.34 11.39
CA LEU A 129 3.63 8.89 10.73
C LEU A 129 3.79 8.71 9.22
N HIS A 130 2.79 8.13 8.58
CA HIS A 130 2.73 7.91 7.14
C HIS A 130 1.57 8.75 6.58
N GLN A 131 1.83 9.45 5.48
CA GLN A 131 0.84 10.28 4.78
C GLN A 131 0.88 9.97 3.30
N LEU A 132 -0.28 9.75 2.70
CA LEU A 132 -0.48 9.64 1.25
C LEU A 132 -1.82 10.28 0.88
N ALA A 133 -1.88 10.94 -0.26
CA ALA A 133 -3.04 11.73 -0.66
C ALA A 133 -3.51 11.37 -2.07
N GLY A 134 -4.75 11.73 -2.39
CA GLY A 134 -5.30 11.52 -3.72
C GLY A 134 -6.49 12.43 -4.02
N ALA A 135 -6.86 12.48 -5.29
CA ALA A 135 -8.06 13.14 -5.79
C ALA A 135 -8.76 12.23 -6.79
N HIS A 136 -10.06 12.06 -6.65
CA HIS A 136 -10.91 11.25 -7.52
C HIS A 136 -12.36 11.72 -7.44
N GLY A 137 -13.12 11.59 -8.54
CA GLY A 137 -14.53 11.99 -8.59
C GLY A 137 -14.73 13.45 -8.17
N ARG A 138 -15.54 13.69 -7.13
CA ARG A 138 -15.80 15.04 -6.58
C ARG A 138 -14.90 15.41 -5.39
N TYR A 139 -13.99 14.53 -4.98
CA TYR A 139 -13.30 14.64 -3.71
C TYR A 139 -11.78 14.54 -3.82
N PHE A 140 -11.11 15.09 -2.82
CA PHE A 140 -9.70 14.86 -2.56
C PHE A 140 -9.47 14.65 -1.08
N GLY A 141 -8.29 14.20 -0.70
CA GLY A 141 -7.99 14.00 0.71
C GLY A 141 -6.70 13.26 0.95
N ALA A 142 -6.51 12.87 2.21
CA ALA A 142 -5.32 12.17 2.66
C ALA A 142 -5.67 11.02 3.59
N LYS A 143 -5.00 9.88 3.39
CA LYS A 143 -4.84 8.87 4.41
C LYS A 143 -3.64 9.23 5.27
N ILE A 144 -3.87 9.28 6.58
CA ILE A 144 -2.85 9.57 7.58
C ILE A 144 -2.90 8.43 8.59
N TYR A 145 -1.76 7.77 8.81
CA TYR A 145 -1.70 6.69 9.79
C TYR A 145 -0.38 6.67 10.55
N SER A 146 -0.45 6.32 11.83
CA SER A 146 0.75 6.07 12.63
C SER A 146 1.04 4.57 12.71
N THR A 147 2.31 4.21 12.82
CA THR A 147 2.74 2.84 13.16
C THR A 147 3.79 2.91 14.27
N HIS A 148 3.64 2.10 15.31
CA HIS A 148 4.62 1.98 16.39
C HIS A 148 4.85 0.51 16.75
N VAL A 149 6.11 0.08 16.80
CA VAL A 149 6.48 -1.34 16.93
C VAL A 149 5.98 -2.02 18.22
N ARG A 150 5.58 -1.25 19.24
CA ARG A 150 4.98 -1.76 20.50
C ARG A 150 3.49 -1.39 20.69
N HIS A 151 2.92 -0.52 19.87
CA HIS A 151 1.60 0.11 20.13
C HIS A 151 0.65 0.10 18.91
N GLY A 152 0.85 -0.86 18.00
CA GLY A 152 -0.05 -1.08 16.86
C GLY A 152 0.13 -0.08 15.71
N ALA A 153 -0.94 0.09 14.95
CA ALA A 153 -1.07 1.08 13.91
C ALA A 153 -2.48 1.68 13.95
N TRP A 154 -2.60 2.97 13.63
CA TRP A 154 -3.84 3.74 13.77
C TRP A 154 -4.08 4.50 12.47
N PHE A 155 -5.17 4.18 11.78
CA PHE A 155 -5.42 4.64 10.41
C PHE A 155 -6.63 5.57 10.34
N LEU A 156 -6.45 6.74 9.74
CA LEU A 156 -7.50 7.71 9.46
C LEU A 156 -7.51 8.09 7.97
N VAL A 157 -8.67 8.38 7.42
CA VAL A 157 -8.82 9.09 6.12
C VAL A 157 -9.56 10.39 6.36
N LEU A 158 -9.05 11.48 5.79
CA LEU A 158 -9.73 12.77 5.71
C LEU A 158 -10.19 13.01 4.27
N LEU A 159 -11.46 13.37 4.10
CA LEU A 159 -12.10 13.61 2.81
C LEU A 159 -12.60 15.06 2.70
N TYR A 160 -12.28 15.72 1.59
CA TYR A 160 -12.58 17.12 1.29
C TYR A 160 -13.29 17.24 -0.07
N GLU A 161 -14.28 18.12 -0.14
CA GLU A 161 -15.01 18.44 -1.38
C GLU A 161 -14.12 19.27 -2.31
N ALA A 162 -13.83 18.79 -3.52
CA ALA A 162 -12.90 19.44 -4.44
C ALA A 162 -13.40 20.81 -4.94
N ALA A 163 -14.72 21.00 -5.01
CA ALA A 163 -15.32 22.25 -5.47
C ALA A 163 -15.26 23.40 -4.44
N THR A 164 -15.10 23.09 -3.14
CA THR A 164 -15.17 24.10 -2.06
C THR A 164 -13.99 24.08 -1.10
N GLY A 165 -13.15 23.04 -1.14
CA GLY A 165 -12.09 22.80 -0.15
C GLY A 165 -12.59 22.45 1.25
N ARG A 166 -13.91 22.26 1.44
CA ARG A 166 -14.50 21.99 2.76
C ARG A 166 -14.22 20.54 3.21
N PRO A 167 -13.85 20.31 4.48
CA PRO A 167 -13.79 18.95 5.02
C PRO A 167 -15.20 18.36 5.13
N ARG A 168 -15.36 17.12 4.69
CA ARG A 168 -16.66 16.44 4.59
C ARG A 168 -16.76 15.20 5.46
N ALA A 169 -15.69 14.42 5.58
CA ALA A 169 -15.64 13.29 6.50
C ALA A 169 -14.24 12.97 7.05
N LEU A 170 -14.23 12.37 8.24
CA LEU A 170 -13.13 11.69 8.89
C LEU A 170 -13.55 10.23 9.07
N PHE A 171 -12.71 9.29 8.64
CA PHE A 171 -12.97 7.86 8.73
C PHE A 171 -11.98 7.19 9.67
N GLU A 172 -12.45 6.25 10.50
CA GLU A 172 -11.61 5.14 10.94
C GLU A 172 -11.32 4.23 9.72
N ALA A 173 -10.05 3.94 9.45
CA ALA A 173 -9.62 3.45 8.13
C ALA A 173 -8.83 2.13 8.14
N ASN A 174 -9.02 1.28 9.15
CA ASN A 174 -8.47 -0.08 9.19
C ASN A 174 -9.20 -0.95 8.15
N HIS A 175 -10.53 -1.08 8.26
CA HIS A 175 -11.34 -1.87 7.33
C HIS A 175 -11.30 -1.29 5.92
N LEU A 176 -11.44 0.04 5.78
CA LEU A 176 -11.29 0.77 4.51
C LEU A 176 -9.96 0.40 3.84
N GLY A 177 -8.86 0.46 4.61
CA GLY A 177 -7.52 0.10 4.13
C GLY A 177 -7.35 -1.36 3.74
N ARG A 178 -8.02 -2.29 4.43
CA ARG A 178 -8.01 -3.72 4.07
C ARG A 178 -8.78 -3.97 2.78
N ILE A 179 -10.02 -3.47 2.71
CA ILE A 179 -10.91 -3.69 1.57
C ILE A 179 -10.32 -3.10 0.30
N ARG A 180 -9.86 -1.84 0.30
CA ARG A 180 -9.28 -1.23 -0.90
C ARG A 180 -7.98 -1.91 -1.36
N THR A 181 -7.16 -2.43 -0.44
CA THR A 181 -5.92 -3.16 -0.78
C THR A 181 -6.23 -4.52 -1.39
N GLY A 182 -7.26 -5.22 -0.87
CA GLY A 182 -7.88 -6.35 -1.54
C GLY A 182 -8.39 -5.97 -2.93
N ALA A 183 -9.17 -4.90 -3.04
CA ALA A 183 -9.80 -4.45 -4.27
C ALA A 183 -8.80 -4.15 -5.39
N ALA A 184 -7.69 -3.46 -5.11
CA ALA A 184 -6.61 -3.23 -6.08
C ALA A 184 -6.04 -4.55 -6.64
N SER A 185 -5.93 -5.56 -5.77
CA SER A 185 -5.46 -6.90 -6.12
C SER A 185 -6.54 -7.71 -6.87
N GLY A 186 -7.82 -7.46 -6.60
CA GLY A 186 -8.95 -7.96 -7.40
C GLY A 186 -8.98 -7.37 -8.82
N VAL A 187 -8.71 -6.07 -8.97
CA VAL A 187 -8.58 -5.42 -10.29
C VAL A 187 -7.39 -5.98 -11.07
N ALA A 188 -6.22 -6.16 -10.42
CA ALA A 188 -5.05 -6.76 -11.03
C ALA A 188 -5.30 -8.23 -11.43
N THR A 189 -5.88 -9.02 -10.53
CA THR A 189 -6.27 -10.42 -10.77
C THR A 189 -7.22 -10.54 -11.94
N ASP A 190 -8.23 -9.67 -12.03
CA ASP A 190 -9.20 -9.73 -13.12
C ASP A 190 -8.57 -9.47 -14.50
N LEU A 191 -7.59 -8.58 -14.55
CA LEU A 191 -6.88 -8.23 -15.78
C LEU A 191 -5.83 -9.28 -16.19
N LEU A 192 -5.12 -9.85 -15.21
CA LEU A 192 -3.90 -10.64 -15.43
C LEU A 192 -4.04 -12.14 -15.23
N ALA A 193 -4.87 -12.61 -14.28
CA ALA A 193 -5.06 -14.03 -14.03
C ALA A 193 -5.98 -14.67 -15.07
N ALA A 194 -5.79 -15.98 -15.33
CA ALA A 194 -6.71 -16.75 -16.16
C ALA A 194 -8.15 -16.67 -15.63
N SER A 195 -9.15 -16.57 -16.52
CA SER A 195 -10.57 -16.50 -16.11
C SER A 195 -11.06 -17.75 -15.39
N GLY A 196 -10.46 -18.91 -15.69
CA GLY A 196 -10.78 -20.21 -15.12
C GLY A 196 -9.98 -20.61 -13.88
N SER A 197 -9.22 -19.69 -13.24
CA SER A 197 -8.47 -19.97 -12.01
C SER A 197 -9.40 -20.45 -10.88
N ARG A 198 -9.05 -21.57 -10.24
CA ARG A 198 -9.81 -22.24 -9.16
C ARG A 198 -9.02 -22.45 -7.87
N VAL A 199 -7.69 -22.41 -7.93
CA VAL A 199 -6.79 -22.69 -6.79
C VAL A 199 -6.01 -21.45 -6.38
N LEU A 200 -6.19 -21.02 -5.13
CA LEU A 200 -5.54 -19.86 -4.52
C LEU A 200 -4.53 -20.29 -3.46
N GLY A 201 -3.24 -19.98 -3.66
CA GLY A 201 -2.21 -20.08 -2.65
C GLY A 201 -2.07 -18.78 -1.85
N VAL A 202 -1.98 -18.85 -0.52
CA VAL A 202 -1.85 -17.67 0.35
C VAL A 202 -0.67 -17.82 1.29
N ILE A 203 0.36 -17.00 1.12
CA ILE A 203 1.49 -16.91 2.04
C ILE A 203 1.28 -15.72 2.97
N GLY A 204 0.90 -16.02 4.22
CA GLY A 204 0.56 -15.06 5.26
C GLY A 204 -0.89 -15.17 5.71
N SER A 205 -1.12 -15.43 7.00
CA SER A 205 -2.44 -15.51 7.63
C SER A 205 -2.67 -14.29 8.55
N GLY A 206 -2.54 -13.08 7.96
CA GLY A 206 -2.57 -11.80 8.67
C GLY A 206 -3.67 -10.86 8.17
N PHE A 207 -3.77 -9.67 8.76
CA PHE A 207 -4.85 -8.69 8.54
C PHE A 207 -5.27 -8.48 7.07
N GLN A 208 -4.31 -8.37 6.15
CA GLN A 208 -4.59 -8.16 4.72
C GLN A 208 -5.08 -9.42 3.98
N ALA A 209 -4.70 -10.62 4.43
CA ALA A 209 -4.93 -11.86 3.69
C ALA A 209 -6.42 -12.18 3.49
N LEU A 210 -7.28 -11.81 4.44
CA LEU A 210 -8.72 -12.02 4.32
C LEU A 210 -9.34 -11.15 3.21
N GLY A 211 -8.90 -9.88 3.11
CA GLY A 211 -9.34 -8.97 2.05
C GLY A 211 -8.81 -9.37 0.66
N GLN A 212 -7.63 -10.01 0.61
CA GLN A 212 -7.10 -10.60 -0.62
C GLN A 212 -7.95 -11.79 -1.10
N VAL A 213 -8.27 -12.74 -0.20
CA VAL A 213 -9.18 -13.85 -0.50
C VAL A 213 -10.54 -13.34 -0.99
N GLU A 214 -11.13 -12.39 -0.26
CA GLU A 214 -12.44 -11.81 -0.57
C GLU A 214 -12.46 -11.14 -1.95
N ALA A 215 -11.44 -10.36 -2.28
CA ALA A 215 -11.33 -9.68 -3.57
C ALA A 215 -11.11 -10.65 -4.73
N ILE A 216 -10.25 -11.66 -4.55
CA ILE A 216 -9.96 -12.65 -5.60
C ILE A 216 -11.19 -13.52 -5.87
N ARG A 217 -11.94 -13.92 -4.84
CA ARG A 217 -13.21 -14.65 -5.01
C ARG A 217 -14.31 -13.83 -5.66
N ALA A 218 -14.29 -12.51 -5.55
CA ALA A 218 -15.23 -11.63 -6.24
C ALA A 218 -14.97 -11.54 -7.77
N VAL A 219 -13.79 -11.98 -8.26
CA VAL A 219 -13.44 -11.92 -9.69
C VAL A 219 -13.06 -13.27 -10.32
N ARG A 220 -12.86 -14.34 -9.53
CA ARG A 220 -12.49 -15.69 -10.02
C ARG A 220 -13.19 -16.81 -9.24
N PRO A 221 -13.52 -17.94 -9.90
CA PRO A 221 -14.25 -19.06 -9.30
C PRO A 221 -13.34 -19.94 -8.42
N ILE A 222 -12.80 -19.38 -7.33
CA ILE A 222 -11.91 -20.12 -6.41
C ILE A 222 -12.70 -21.13 -5.59
N GLU A 223 -12.35 -22.40 -5.78
CA GLU A 223 -12.91 -23.58 -5.13
C GLU A 223 -12.04 -24.05 -3.96
N ARG A 224 -10.70 -23.88 -4.08
CA ARG A 224 -9.72 -24.34 -3.10
C ARG A 224 -8.70 -23.24 -2.75
N ILE A 225 -8.53 -23.01 -1.46
CA ILE A 225 -7.55 -22.08 -0.89
C ILE A 225 -6.57 -22.88 -0.04
N ARG A 226 -5.26 -22.64 -0.20
CA ARG A 226 -4.20 -23.23 0.63
C ARG A 226 -3.42 -22.12 1.31
N VAL A 227 -3.49 -22.04 2.63
CA VAL A 227 -2.80 -21.00 3.42
C VAL A 227 -1.58 -21.54 4.14
N TRP A 228 -0.45 -20.85 4.00
CA TRP A 228 0.73 -21.06 4.82
C TRP A 228 1.06 -19.82 5.65
N SER A 229 1.43 -20.03 6.91
CA SER A 229 2.17 -19.05 7.69
C SER A 229 2.97 -19.76 8.79
N ARG A 230 4.03 -19.09 9.28
CA ARG A 230 4.97 -19.64 10.28
C ARG A 230 4.29 -20.06 11.59
N ASN A 231 3.18 -19.41 11.96
CA ASN A 231 2.44 -19.76 13.16
C ASN A 231 1.24 -20.66 12.80
N GLU A 232 1.29 -21.91 13.24
CA GLU A 232 0.31 -22.94 12.90
C GLU A 232 -1.11 -22.59 13.35
N GLU A 233 -1.28 -22.20 14.62
CA GLU A 233 -2.56 -21.83 15.19
C GLU A 233 -3.24 -20.69 14.40
N ARG A 234 -2.47 -19.69 13.94
CA ARG A 234 -2.99 -18.59 13.13
C ARG A 234 -3.36 -19.02 11.70
N ARG A 235 -2.61 -19.93 11.05
CA ARG A 235 -3.00 -20.44 9.72
C ARG A 235 -4.21 -21.38 9.77
N ARG A 236 -4.35 -22.19 10.84
CA ARG A 236 -5.54 -23.02 11.06
C ARG A 236 -6.79 -22.16 11.28
N ARG A 237 -6.75 -21.20 12.22
CA ARG A 237 -7.89 -20.28 12.47
C ARG A 237 -8.26 -19.44 11.24
N PHE A 238 -7.29 -18.99 10.44
CA PHE A 238 -7.57 -18.31 9.17
C PHE A 238 -8.24 -19.22 8.14
N ALA A 239 -7.85 -20.50 8.07
CA ALA A 239 -8.49 -21.46 7.18
C ALA A 239 -9.94 -21.76 7.61
N GLU A 240 -10.18 -21.91 8.91
CA GLU A 240 -11.52 -22.06 9.51
C GLU A 240 -12.40 -20.83 9.22
N GLU A 241 -11.89 -19.61 9.45
CA GLU A 241 -12.59 -18.35 9.14
C GLU A 241 -12.94 -18.25 7.64
N CYS A 242 -11.98 -18.56 6.76
CA CYS A 242 -12.22 -18.51 5.31
C CYS A 242 -13.23 -19.56 4.85
N ALA A 243 -13.15 -20.80 5.34
CA ALA A 243 -14.08 -21.86 4.99
C ALA A 243 -15.52 -21.50 5.39
N GLN A 244 -15.70 -20.94 6.58
CA GLN A 244 -17.00 -20.49 7.10
C GLN A 244 -17.53 -19.25 6.36
N ARG A 245 -16.72 -18.17 6.24
CA ARG A 245 -17.15 -16.89 5.66
C ARG A 245 -17.44 -16.99 4.16
N PHE A 246 -16.69 -17.82 3.44
CA PHE A 246 -16.71 -17.82 1.97
C PHE A 246 -17.36 -19.07 1.36
N THR A 247 -17.69 -20.09 2.17
CA THR A 247 -18.20 -21.40 1.71
C THR A 247 -17.29 -21.99 0.62
N VAL A 248 -16.05 -22.29 1.02
CA VAL A 248 -14.95 -22.70 0.13
C VAL A 248 -14.05 -23.71 0.85
N VAL A 249 -13.38 -24.60 0.11
CA VAL A 249 -12.36 -25.47 0.73
C VAL A 249 -11.16 -24.59 1.08
N CYS A 250 -10.85 -24.42 2.36
CA CYS A 250 -9.66 -23.71 2.80
C CYS A 250 -8.83 -24.57 3.74
N GLU A 251 -7.55 -24.76 3.42
CA GLU A 251 -6.66 -25.71 4.08
C GLU A 251 -5.42 -25.00 4.64
N ALA A 252 -5.05 -25.30 5.88
CA ALA A 252 -3.78 -24.89 6.45
C ALA A 252 -2.68 -25.87 5.96
N ALA A 253 -1.85 -25.41 5.02
CA ALA A 253 -0.77 -26.20 4.44
C ALA A 253 0.32 -26.56 5.49
N GLY A 254 1.10 -27.61 5.21
CA GLY A 254 2.28 -28.01 5.97
C GLY A 254 3.55 -27.22 5.62
N SER A 255 3.59 -26.55 4.46
CA SER A 255 4.72 -25.72 4.02
C SER A 255 4.30 -24.59 3.07
N ALA A 256 5.21 -23.65 2.84
CA ALA A 256 5.03 -22.60 1.82
C ALA A 256 4.90 -23.18 0.41
N ARG A 257 5.66 -24.24 0.09
CA ARG A 257 5.62 -24.95 -1.19
C ARG A 257 4.24 -25.56 -1.43
N GLU A 258 3.71 -26.31 -0.47
CA GLU A 258 2.35 -26.90 -0.55
C GLU A 258 1.24 -25.87 -0.77
N ALA A 259 1.42 -24.61 -0.34
CA ALA A 259 0.45 -23.56 -0.57
C ALA A 259 0.45 -23.03 -2.02
N VAL A 260 1.62 -22.94 -2.66
CA VAL A 260 1.78 -22.29 -3.98
C VAL A 260 1.96 -23.24 -5.16
N GLU A 261 2.47 -24.45 -4.93
CA GLU A 261 2.76 -25.41 -6.00
C GLU A 261 1.46 -25.86 -6.69
N GLY A 262 1.35 -25.59 -7.99
CA GLY A 262 0.10 -25.80 -8.75
C GLY A 262 -1.06 -24.87 -8.34
N ALA A 263 -0.80 -23.70 -7.76
CA ALA A 263 -1.82 -22.66 -7.58
C ALA A 263 -1.93 -21.79 -8.86
N ASP A 264 -3.16 -21.48 -9.27
CA ASP A 264 -3.41 -20.57 -10.40
C ASP A 264 -3.11 -19.11 -10.00
N ILE A 265 -3.41 -18.78 -8.74
CA ILE A 265 -3.20 -17.45 -8.16
C ILE A 265 -2.48 -17.61 -6.82
N ILE A 266 -1.50 -16.76 -6.55
CA ILE A 266 -0.73 -16.70 -5.31
C ILE A 266 -0.87 -15.30 -4.70
N VAL A 267 -0.99 -15.22 -3.37
CA VAL A 267 -0.93 -13.99 -2.59
C VAL A 267 0.26 -14.05 -1.64
N THR A 268 1.10 -13.01 -1.59
CA THR A 268 2.05 -12.80 -0.49
C THR A 268 1.62 -11.60 0.34
N ALA A 269 1.33 -11.85 1.62
CA ALA A 269 0.76 -10.88 2.56
C ALA A 269 1.47 -10.94 3.93
N THR A 270 2.80 -10.88 3.91
CA THR A 270 3.67 -11.06 5.08
C THR A 270 4.48 -9.81 5.44
N PHE A 271 5.11 -9.85 6.62
CA PHE A 271 6.12 -8.86 7.04
C PHE A 271 7.57 -9.35 6.85
N ALA A 272 7.80 -10.34 5.98
CA ALA A 272 9.13 -10.90 5.74
C ALA A 272 10.14 -9.84 5.27
N LYS A 273 11.43 -10.12 5.44
CA LYS A 273 12.53 -9.34 4.86
C LYS A 273 13.04 -9.97 3.55
N ASP A 274 13.03 -11.29 3.53
CA ASP A 274 13.59 -12.17 2.51
C ASP A 274 12.47 -13.04 1.90
N PRO A 275 12.70 -13.66 0.72
CA PRO A 275 11.64 -14.34 -0.03
C PRO A 275 10.92 -15.42 0.78
N VAL A 276 9.62 -15.55 0.52
CA VAL A 276 8.71 -16.48 1.23
C VAL A 276 8.27 -17.68 0.38
N LEU A 277 8.75 -17.74 -0.85
CA LEU A 277 8.57 -18.81 -1.83
C LEU A 277 9.77 -18.86 -2.78
N GLU A 278 10.04 -20.02 -3.37
CA GLU A 278 11.03 -20.16 -4.44
C GLU A 278 10.38 -20.00 -5.82
N ALA A 279 11.15 -19.49 -6.79
CA ALA A 279 10.65 -19.25 -8.15
C ALA A 279 10.14 -20.53 -8.82
N ASP A 280 10.80 -21.66 -8.59
CA ASP A 280 10.50 -22.93 -9.27
C ASP A 280 9.30 -23.69 -8.65
N TRP A 281 8.73 -23.19 -7.55
CA TRP A 281 7.43 -23.65 -7.05
C TRP A 281 6.26 -23.00 -7.79
N VAL A 282 6.51 -21.89 -8.52
CA VAL A 282 5.48 -21.14 -9.26
C VAL A 282 5.25 -21.74 -10.63
N ALA A 283 4.02 -22.19 -10.87
CA ALA A 283 3.59 -22.77 -12.13
C ALA A 283 3.58 -21.76 -13.29
N PRO A 284 3.88 -22.17 -14.54
CA PRO A 284 3.65 -21.35 -15.72
C PRO A 284 2.20 -20.87 -15.82
N GLY A 285 1.99 -19.61 -16.21
CA GLY A 285 0.65 -19.00 -16.28
C GLY A 285 0.06 -18.53 -14.94
N ALA A 286 0.72 -18.78 -13.80
CA ALA A 286 0.22 -18.33 -12.50
C ALA A 286 0.29 -16.80 -12.33
N HIS A 287 -0.66 -16.26 -11.56
CA HIS A 287 -0.72 -14.84 -11.20
C HIS A 287 -0.36 -14.61 -9.73
N ILE A 288 0.48 -13.61 -9.42
CA ILE A 288 0.96 -13.34 -8.06
C ILE A 288 0.57 -11.92 -7.63
N ASN A 289 -0.18 -11.79 -6.54
CA ASN A 289 -0.44 -10.52 -5.85
C ASN A 289 0.54 -10.38 -4.66
N ALA A 290 1.54 -9.51 -4.79
CA ALA A 290 2.56 -9.27 -3.77
C ALA A 290 2.28 -7.98 -3.00
N VAL A 291 1.69 -8.11 -1.80
CA VAL A 291 1.06 -6.99 -1.08
C VAL A 291 1.58 -6.81 0.36
N GLY A 292 2.45 -7.69 0.87
CA GLY A 292 2.82 -7.73 2.28
C GLY A 292 3.65 -6.54 2.76
N SER A 293 4.66 -6.12 1.99
CA SER A 293 5.57 -5.03 2.40
C SER A 293 5.60 -3.84 1.46
N ASN A 294 5.53 -2.65 2.08
CA ASN A 294 5.84 -1.32 1.53
C ASN A 294 7.10 -0.74 2.19
N ASN A 295 8.15 -1.56 2.33
CA ASN A 295 9.45 -1.15 2.85
C ASN A 295 10.51 -1.48 1.79
N PRO A 296 11.37 -0.51 1.38
CA PRO A 296 12.34 -0.73 0.31
C PRO A 296 13.45 -1.74 0.66
N GLN A 297 13.57 -2.14 1.93
CA GLN A 297 14.53 -3.13 2.45
C GLN A 297 13.87 -4.49 2.76
N ARG A 298 12.68 -4.77 2.20
CA ARG A 298 11.95 -6.03 2.40
C ARG A 298 11.34 -6.55 1.11
N ARG A 299 11.49 -7.84 0.85
CA ARG A 299 10.87 -8.57 -0.26
C ARG A 299 10.19 -9.84 0.22
N GLU A 300 9.23 -10.28 -0.58
CA GLU A 300 8.54 -11.56 -0.46
C GLU A 300 8.84 -12.46 -1.67
N LEU A 301 9.17 -11.87 -2.82
CA LEU A 301 9.47 -12.59 -4.07
C LEU A 301 10.98 -12.73 -4.31
N PRO A 302 11.45 -13.87 -4.86
CA PRO A 302 12.84 -14.05 -5.27
C PRO A 302 13.12 -13.41 -6.65
N ALA A 303 14.36 -12.97 -6.86
CA ALA A 303 14.79 -12.30 -8.10
C ALA A 303 14.53 -13.13 -9.37
N GLY A 304 14.73 -14.45 -9.33
CA GLY A 304 14.47 -15.35 -10.45
C GLY A 304 12.99 -15.46 -10.83
N LEU A 305 12.05 -15.19 -9.90
CA LEU A 305 10.63 -15.03 -10.25
C LEU A 305 10.39 -13.66 -10.91
N LEU A 306 11.11 -12.64 -10.44
CA LEU A 306 11.27 -11.32 -11.09
C LEU A 306 11.57 -11.43 -12.59
N GLU A 307 12.62 -12.20 -12.91
CA GLU A 307 13.11 -12.45 -14.27
C GLU A 307 12.20 -13.35 -15.11
N ARG A 308 11.51 -14.32 -14.49
CA ARG A 308 10.57 -15.23 -15.17
C ARG A 308 9.17 -14.64 -15.40
N ALA A 309 8.85 -13.47 -14.82
CA ALA A 309 7.55 -12.82 -14.99
C ALA A 309 7.42 -12.17 -16.39
N ALA A 310 6.40 -12.58 -17.16
CA ALA A 310 6.08 -12.00 -18.46
C ALA A 310 5.52 -10.57 -18.34
N VAL A 311 4.80 -10.29 -17.25
CA VAL A 311 4.31 -8.94 -16.89
C VAL A 311 4.45 -8.74 -15.39
N ILE A 312 5.00 -7.60 -15.00
CA ILE A 312 5.02 -7.08 -13.62
C ILE A 312 4.22 -5.77 -13.63
N ALA A 313 2.97 -5.83 -13.19
CA ALA A 313 2.17 -4.66 -12.91
C ALA A 313 2.58 -4.05 -11.55
N VAL A 314 2.72 -2.73 -11.49
CA VAL A 314 2.73 -1.96 -10.24
C VAL A 314 1.47 -1.12 -10.12
N ASP A 315 1.10 -0.73 -8.90
CA ASP A 315 0.05 0.26 -8.67
C ASP A 315 0.47 1.66 -9.18
N SER A 316 1.67 2.13 -8.83
CA SER A 316 2.35 3.22 -9.55
C SER A 316 3.87 3.11 -9.50
N LEU A 317 4.55 3.42 -10.61
CA LEU A 317 6.00 3.47 -10.72
C LEU A 317 6.64 4.49 -9.76
N ASP A 318 5.96 5.62 -9.53
CA ASP A 318 6.46 6.73 -8.71
C ASP A 318 6.35 6.46 -7.20
N GLN A 319 5.44 5.57 -6.79
CA GLN A 319 5.41 5.07 -5.42
C GLN A 319 6.27 3.82 -5.26
N ALA A 320 6.32 2.94 -6.27
CA ALA A 320 7.16 1.74 -6.25
C ALA A 320 8.65 2.04 -6.03
N VAL A 321 9.22 3.09 -6.64
CA VAL A 321 10.63 3.48 -6.42
C VAL A 321 10.95 3.92 -4.99
N LEU A 322 9.96 4.24 -4.17
CA LEU A 322 10.16 4.66 -2.78
C LEU A 322 10.07 3.48 -1.80
N GLU A 323 9.35 2.41 -2.14
CA GLU A 323 8.92 1.42 -1.14
C GLU A 323 8.64 -0.02 -1.64
N ALA A 324 8.68 -0.30 -2.95
CA ALA A 324 8.50 -1.66 -3.47
C ALA A 324 9.81 -2.47 -3.36
N GLY A 325 10.13 -2.93 -2.15
CA GLY A 325 11.39 -3.64 -1.86
C GLY A 325 11.63 -4.90 -2.72
N ASP A 326 10.58 -5.61 -3.16
CA ASP A 326 10.68 -6.70 -4.14
C ASP A 326 11.39 -6.30 -5.44
N LEU A 327 11.12 -5.08 -5.93
CA LEU A 327 11.68 -4.56 -7.19
C LEU A 327 13.01 -3.84 -6.95
N LEU A 328 13.11 -3.09 -5.85
CA LEU A 328 14.32 -2.35 -5.46
C LEU A 328 15.48 -3.29 -5.09
N LEU A 329 15.20 -4.42 -4.43
CA LEU A 329 16.17 -5.49 -4.12
C LEU A 329 16.41 -6.46 -5.28
N TRP A 330 15.81 -6.20 -6.45
CA TRP A 330 16.03 -6.94 -7.70
C TRP A 330 16.85 -6.13 -8.72
N LYS A 331 16.47 -4.87 -8.97
CA LYS A 331 17.09 -4.01 -10.00
C LYS A 331 17.33 -2.56 -9.56
N GLY A 332 17.36 -2.25 -8.27
CA GLY A 332 17.43 -0.86 -7.80
C GLY A 332 16.28 -0.04 -8.39
N GLN A 333 16.52 1.21 -8.79
CA GLN A 333 15.50 2.00 -9.53
C GLN A 333 15.40 1.65 -11.02
N GLU A 334 16.33 0.85 -11.56
CA GLU A 334 16.36 0.46 -12.97
C GLU A 334 15.22 -0.50 -13.35
N PHE A 335 14.47 -1.04 -12.37
CA PHE A 335 13.24 -1.79 -12.64
C PHE A 335 12.26 -1.01 -13.53
N ARG A 336 12.26 0.34 -13.48
CA ARG A 336 11.41 1.19 -14.34
C ARG A 336 11.70 1.03 -15.84
N GLN A 337 12.88 0.52 -16.18
CA GLN A 337 13.35 0.32 -17.56
C GLN A 337 13.21 -1.15 -18.00
N ALA A 338 12.84 -2.07 -17.10
CA ALA A 338 12.67 -3.48 -17.43
C ALA A 338 11.42 -3.66 -18.31
N PRO A 339 11.52 -4.35 -19.47
CA PRO A 339 10.46 -4.37 -20.49
C PRO A 339 9.18 -5.12 -20.05
N ASN A 340 9.26 -5.93 -18.99
CA ASN A 340 8.12 -6.60 -18.38
C ASN A 340 7.40 -5.73 -17.32
N VAL A 341 7.99 -4.64 -16.83
CA VAL A 341 7.38 -3.77 -15.80
C VAL A 341 6.48 -2.70 -16.43
N THR A 342 5.31 -2.47 -15.83
CA THR A 342 4.36 -1.42 -16.27
C THR A 342 3.36 -1.08 -15.15
N GLU A 343 2.59 0.01 -15.29
CA GLU A 343 1.53 0.35 -14.32
C GLU A 343 0.21 -0.37 -14.64
N LEU A 344 -0.54 -0.76 -13.61
CA LEU A 344 -1.87 -1.34 -13.73
C LEU A 344 -2.84 -0.40 -14.49
N ALA A 345 -2.73 0.91 -14.25
CA ALA A 345 -3.45 1.95 -14.98
C ALA A 345 -3.15 1.96 -16.50
N THR A 346 -1.88 1.74 -16.88
CA THR A 346 -1.43 1.60 -18.29
C THR A 346 -1.96 0.32 -18.93
N LEU A 347 -2.07 -0.78 -18.17
CA LEU A 347 -2.63 -2.04 -18.65
C LEU A 347 -4.14 -1.95 -18.87
N LEU A 348 -4.90 -1.44 -17.88
CA LEU A 348 -6.35 -1.27 -17.95
C LEU A 348 -6.77 -0.46 -19.19
N SER A 349 -6.01 0.60 -19.49
CA SER A 349 -6.27 1.50 -20.62
C SER A 349 -5.99 0.88 -22.00
N LYS A 350 -5.36 -0.30 -22.06
CA LYS A 350 -5.10 -1.07 -23.30
C LYS A 350 -6.07 -2.25 -23.48
N GLY A 351 -6.99 -2.46 -22.54
CA GLY A 351 -7.95 -3.56 -22.60
C GLY A 351 -7.36 -4.95 -22.33
N PRO A 352 -8.16 -6.02 -22.54
CA PRO A 352 -7.83 -7.37 -22.09
C PRO A 352 -6.77 -8.11 -22.94
N GLU A 353 -6.27 -7.50 -24.02
CA GLU A 353 -5.29 -8.12 -24.93
C GLU A 353 -3.96 -8.44 -24.27
N ARG A 354 -3.64 -7.81 -23.12
CA ARG A 354 -2.41 -8.06 -22.36
C ARG A 354 -2.51 -9.17 -21.30
N ARG A 355 -3.47 -10.08 -21.44
CA ARG A 355 -3.37 -11.42 -20.81
C ARG A 355 -2.14 -12.12 -21.36
N ALA A 356 -1.11 -12.31 -20.53
CA ALA A 356 0.07 -13.06 -20.89
C ALA A 356 -0.27 -14.55 -21.01
N ALA A 357 -0.78 -14.97 -22.16
CA ALA A 357 -1.10 -16.37 -22.44
C ALA A 357 0.14 -17.24 -22.12
N HIS A 358 -0.01 -18.14 -21.15
CA HIS A 358 1.03 -19.06 -20.64
C HIS A 358 2.19 -18.42 -19.87
N GLY A 359 2.22 -17.10 -19.66
CA GLY A 359 3.26 -16.39 -18.91
C GLY A 359 2.92 -16.17 -17.44
N ILE A 360 3.92 -16.21 -16.55
CA ILE A 360 3.76 -15.79 -15.15
C ILE A 360 3.47 -14.29 -15.11
N THR A 361 2.51 -13.85 -14.29
CA THR A 361 2.22 -12.42 -14.09
C THR A 361 2.30 -12.03 -12.62
N VAL A 362 2.85 -10.86 -12.33
CA VAL A 362 2.97 -10.31 -10.98
C VAL A 362 2.22 -8.98 -10.90
N PHE A 363 1.49 -8.75 -9.83
CA PHE A 363 1.08 -7.44 -9.37
C PHE A 363 1.79 -7.13 -8.05
N LYS A 364 2.64 -6.10 -8.05
CA LYS A 364 3.28 -5.58 -6.83
C LYS A 364 2.53 -4.34 -6.37
N SER A 365 1.90 -4.43 -5.20
CA SER A 365 1.25 -3.29 -4.57
C SER A 365 2.02 -2.79 -3.35
N VAL A 366 2.00 -1.48 -3.17
CA VAL A 366 2.43 -0.74 -1.98
C VAL A 366 1.35 0.21 -1.46
N GLY A 367 0.33 0.50 -2.27
CA GLY A 367 -0.97 1.07 -1.91
C GLY A 367 -1.05 2.58 -2.05
N LEU A 368 -1.80 3.08 -3.04
CA LEU A 368 -1.94 4.50 -3.38
C LEU A 368 -3.00 5.21 -2.53
N GLY A 369 -2.89 6.54 -2.39
CA GLY A 369 -3.85 7.36 -1.66
C GLY A 369 -5.15 7.58 -2.42
N VAL A 370 -5.09 7.58 -3.76
CA VAL A 370 -6.28 7.66 -4.63
C VAL A 370 -7.25 6.48 -4.43
N GLU A 371 -6.73 5.28 -4.14
CA GLU A 371 -7.56 4.11 -3.85
C GLU A 371 -8.39 4.32 -2.56
N ASP A 372 -7.77 4.89 -1.52
CA ASP A 372 -8.44 5.19 -0.25
C ASP A 372 -9.51 6.28 -0.43
N ILE A 373 -9.28 7.27 -1.31
CA ILE A 373 -10.23 8.36 -1.58
C ILE A 373 -11.42 7.88 -2.44
N ALA A 374 -11.19 7.03 -3.44
CA ALA A 374 -12.27 6.52 -4.30
C ALA A 374 -13.30 5.68 -3.52
N VAL A 375 -12.85 4.85 -2.56
CA VAL A 375 -13.78 4.14 -1.67
C VAL A 375 -14.39 5.06 -0.60
N ALA A 376 -13.68 6.09 -0.15
CA ALA A 376 -14.19 7.06 0.82
C ALA A 376 -15.31 7.95 0.24
N GLU A 377 -15.24 8.37 -1.04
CA GLU A 377 -16.36 9.06 -1.71
C GLU A 377 -17.62 8.20 -1.62
N PHE A 378 -17.55 6.93 -2.03
CA PHE A 378 -18.72 6.05 -2.02
C PHE A 378 -19.31 5.87 -0.61
N VAL A 379 -18.49 5.57 0.41
CA VAL A 379 -18.98 5.41 1.78
C VAL A 379 -19.57 6.71 2.33
N TYR A 380 -19.01 7.88 1.99
CA TYR A 380 -19.57 9.16 2.39
C TYR A 380 -20.95 9.43 1.79
N GLU A 381 -21.11 9.20 0.48
CA GLU A 381 -22.39 9.42 -0.21
C GLU A 381 -23.46 8.40 0.26
N GLN A 382 -23.07 7.15 0.51
CA GLN A 382 -23.95 6.17 1.16
C GLN A 382 -24.36 6.64 2.57
N ALA A 383 -23.41 7.08 3.40
CA ALA A 383 -23.71 7.57 4.74
C ALA A 383 -24.66 8.78 4.74
N LEU A 384 -24.46 9.75 3.84
CA LEU A 384 -25.36 10.88 3.65
C LEU A 384 -26.77 10.43 3.26
N SER A 385 -26.90 9.53 2.27
CA SER A 385 -28.22 9.05 1.80
C SER A 385 -28.98 8.20 2.82
N GLN A 386 -28.28 7.58 3.77
CA GLN A 386 -28.87 6.70 4.79
C GLN A 386 -28.98 7.35 6.19
N GLY A 387 -28.43 8.55 6.38
CA GLY A 387 -28.41 9.24 7.68
C GLY A 387 -27.44 8.63 8.70
N ILE A 388 -26.32 8.08 8.23
CA ILE A 388 -25.31 7.35 9.00
C ILE A 388 -24.09 8.26 9.29
N GLY A 389 -23.36 7.95 10.37
CA GLY A 389 -22.20 8.70 10.84
C GLY A 389 -22.53 9.74 11.92
N ILE A 390 -21.49 10.14 12.66
CA ILE A 390 -21.59 11.07 13.79
C ILE A 390 -21.26 12.49 13.30
N PRO A 391 -22.18 13.47 13.40
CA PRO A 391 -21.89 14.84 12.96
C PRO A 391 -20.91 15.55 13.90
N LEU A 392 -19.82 16.04 13.33
CA LEU A 392 -18.84 16.91 13.99
C LEU A 392 -19.18 18.38 13.68
N PRO A 393 -19.52 19.22 14.69
CA PRO A 393 -19.86 20.63 14.50
C PRO A 393 -18.61 21.51 14.32
N LEU A 394 -17.77 21.17 13.34
CA LEU A 394 -16.58 21.93 12.99
C LEU A 394 -16.91 23.01 11.96
N PHE A 395 -16.24 24.17 12.06
CA PHE A 395 -16.37 25.30 11.12
C PHE A 395 -17.80 25.86 10.98
N GLN A 396 -18.63 25.69 12.02
CA GLN A 396 -19.88 26.43 12.17
C GLN A 396 -19.59 27.92 12.46
N SER A 397 -20.45 28.80 11.95
CA SER A 397 -20.35 30.27 12.02
C SER A 397 -21.43 30.86 12.92
#